data_AF-A0A0L6HV32-F1
#
_entry.id   AF-A0A0L6HV32-F1
#
_cell.length_a   1.000
_cell.length_b   1.000
_cell.length_c   1.000
_cell.angle_alpha   90.00
_cell.angle_beta   90.00
_cell.angle_gamma   90.00
#
_symmetry.space_group_name_H-M   'P 1'
#
loop_
_entity.id
_entity.type
_entity.pdbx_description
1 polymer ?
#
loop_
_entity_poly.entity_id
_entity_poly.type
_entity_poly.pdbx_seq_one_letter_code
_entity_poly.pdbx_strand_id
1 'polypeptide(L)'
;MSEPENSLIQQRMVLERKRGWGVYGIVVPLIGVGFAIALMITGTLPWLYAISALAFLDMAVVNVFRLRDARREIRAFEAEYGTDAGRRD
;
A
#
# COMPACT_ATOMS: atom_id res chain seq x y z
N MET A 1 -18.78 -3.78 -31.91
CA MET A 1 -17.45 -3.25 -31.55
C MET A 1 -17.39 -3.22 -30.03
N SER A 2 -17.01 -4.34 -29.41
CA SER A 2 -16.75 -4.43 -27.98
C SER A 2 -15.26 -4.10 -27.79
N GLU A 3 -14.98 -3.02 -27.06
CA GLU A 3 -13.63 -2.69 -26.59
C GLU A 3 -12.94 -3.94 -26.03
N PRO A 4 -11.62 -4.10 -26.24
CA PRO A 4 -10.92 -5.31 -25.82
C PRO A 4 -11.09 -5.44 -24.31
N GLU A 5 -11.81 -6.47 -23.90
CA GLU A 5 -11.84 -7.01 -22.55
C GLU A 5 -10.38 -7.05 -22.07
N ASN A 6 -9.99 -6.07 -21.24
CA ASN A 6 -8.60 -5.82 -20.86
C ASN A 6 -7.94 -7.16 -20.54
N SER A 7 -6.82 -7.48 -21.19
CA SER A 7 -6.24 -8.83 -21.08
C SER A 7 -6.05 -9.17 -19.60
N LEU A 8 -6.28 -10.42 -19.21
CA LEU A 8 -6.18 -10.86 -17.80
C LEU A 8 -4.82 -10.45 -17.16
N ILE A 9 -3.78 -10.33 -17.99
CA ILE A 9 -2.45 -9.81 -17.59
C ILE A 9 -2.51 -8.33 -17.22
N GLN A 10 -3.22 -7.50 -17.98
CA GLN A 10 -3.43 -6.07 -17.66
C GLN A 10 -4.23 -5.91 -16.37
N GLN A 11 -5.28 -6.70 -16.16
CA GLN A 11 -6.07 -6.67 -14.93
C GLN A 11 -5.23 -7.05 -13.70
N ARG A 12 -4.42 -8.11 -13.81
CA ARG A 12 -3.47 -8.50 -12.75
C ARG A 12 -2.40 -7.45 -12.50
N MET A 13 -1.85 -6.82 -13.54
CA MET A 13 -0.87 -5.74 -13.37
C MET A 13 -1.44 -4.55 -12.57
N VAL A 14 -2.71 -4.19 -12.79
CA VAL A 14 -3.36 -3.11 -12.01
C VAL A 14 -3.49 -3.51 -10.54
N LEU A 15 -3.92 -4.74 -10.26
CA LEU A 15 -4.04 -5.27 -8.90
C LEU A 15 -2.68 -5.35 -8.18
N GLU A 16 -1.64 -5.84 -8.87
CA GLU A 16 -0.28 -5.89 -8.33
C GLU A 16 0.28 -4.50 -8.07
N ARG A 17 0.03 -3.54 -8.97
CA ARG A 17 0.44 -2.14 -8.76
C ARG A 17 -0.28 -1.55 -7.55
N LYS A 18 -1.58 -1.81 -7.36
CA LYS A 18 -2.34 -1.39 -6.16
C LYS A 18 -1.77 -2.00 -4.89
N ARG A 19 -1.38 -3.28 -4.91
CA ARG A 19 -0.66 -3.94 -3.81
C ARG A 19 0.71 -3.29 -3.55
N GLY A 20 1.47 -3.00 -4.60
CA GLY A 20 2.77 -2.32 -4.51
C GLY A 20 2.66 -0.95 -3.84
N TRP A 21 1.69 -0.13 -4.26
CA TRP A 21 1.39 1.14 -3.61
C TRP A 21 1.01 0.97 -2.14
N GLY A 22 0.23 -0.06 -1.81
CA GLY A 22 -0.08 -0.39 -0.41
C GLY A 22 1.16 -0.71 0.42
N VAL A 23 2.15 -1.41 -0.14
CA VAL A 23 3.43 -1.70 0.54
C VAL A 23 4.27 -0.43 0.71
N TYR A 24 4.46 0.37 -0.36
CA TYR A 24 5.18 1.64 -0.28
C TYR A 24 4.54 2.59 0.73
N GLY A 25 3.20 2.65 0.75
CA GLY A 25 2.41 3.44 1.68
C GLY A 25 2.50 2.98 3.14
N ILE A 26 3.11 1.84 3.44
CA ILE A 26 3.40 1.39 4.81
C ILE A 26 4.88 1.64 5.13
N VAL A 27 5.79 1.26 4.24
CA VAL A 27 7.24 1.34 4.51
C VAL A 27 7.70 2.79 4.65
N VAL A 28 7.29 3.68 3.75
CA VAL A 28 7.72 5.09 3.77
C VAL A 28 7.25 5.80 5.05
N PRO A 29 5.98 5.70 5.47
CA PRO A 29 5.57 6.31 6.73
C PRO A 29 6.27 5.71 7.95
N LEU A 30 6.58 4.41 7.99
CA LEU A 30 7.32 3.83 9.11
C LEU A 30 8.74 4.40 9.23
N ILE A 31 9.42 4.65 8.10
CA ILE A 31 10.70 5.38 8.09
C ILE A 31 10.50 6.80 8.63
N GLY A 32 9.42 7.47 8.22
CA GLY A 32 9.03 8.79 8.71
C GLY A 32 8.80 8.83 10.23
N VAL A 33 8.16 7.80 10.81
CA VAL A 33 8.00 7.66 12.26
C VAL A 33 9.36 7.57 12.95
N GLY A 34 10.26 6.70 12.47
CA GLY A 34 11.60 6.57 13.03
C GLY A 34 12.39 7.88 12.98
N PHE A 35 12.30 8.61 11.86
CA PHE A 35 12.92 9.91 11.71
C PHE A 35 12.33 10.98 12.64
N ALA A 36 11.00 11.02 12.77
CA ALA A 36 10.33 11.93 13.69
C ALA A 36 10.71 11.65 15.15
N ILE A 37 10.82 10.39 15.56
CA ILE A 37 11.29 10.01 16.90
C ILE A 37 12.73 10.48 17.13
N ALA A 38 13.62 10.31 16.16
CA ALA A 38 15.00 10.80 16.27
C ALA A 38 15.07 12.32 16.45
N LEU A 39 14.24 13.07 15.72
CA LEU A 39 14.11 14.53 15.88
C LEU A 39 13.44 14.91 17.20
N MET A 40 12.54 14.09 17.74
CA MET A 40 11.96 14.32 19.07
C MET A 40 13.02 14.25 20.18
N ILE A 41 14.05 13.41 20.02
CA ILE A 41 15.15 13.27 20.98
C ILE A 41 16.18 14.40 20.84
N THR A 42 16.44 14.85 19.60
CA THR A 42 17.57 15.75 19.29
C THR A 42 17.17 17.19 19.01
N GLY A 43 15.90 17.45 18.72
CA GLY A 43 15.41 18.72 18.21
C GLY A 43 14.83 19.64 19.28
N THR A 44 14.60 20.90 18.88
CA THR A 44 14.16 21.98 19.78
C THR A 44 12.65 22.00 20.02
N LEU A 45 11.86 21.32 19.20
CA LEU A 45 10.38 21.31 19.25
C LEU A 45 9.84 19.88 19.29
N PRO A 46 10.06 19.11 20.38
CA PRO A 46 9.70 17.70 20.47
C PRO A 46 8.20 17.43 20.25
N TRP A 47 7.34 18.35 20.67
CA TRP A 47 5.89 18.22 20.50
C TRP A 47 5.45 18.25 19.02
N LEU A 48 6.11 19.02 18.15
CA LEU A 48 5.83 19.02 16.70
C LEU A 48 6.24 17.69 16.06
N TYR A 49 7.35 17.12 16.50
CA TYR A 49 7.81 15.83 16.00
C TYR A 49 6.91 14.68 16.49
N ALA A 50 6.35 14.78 17.70
CA ALA A 50 5.34 13.84 18.18
C ALA A 50 4.08 13.87 17.30
N ILE A 51 3.58 15.07 16.95
CA ILE A 51 2.44 15.22 16.02
C ILE A 51 2.77 14.63 14.65
N SER A 52 3.98 14.88 14.14
CA SER A 52 4.43 14.34 12.85
C SER A 52 4.52 12.81 12.87
N ALA A 53 5.02 12.22 13.97
CA ALA A 53 5.06 10.77 14.15
C ALA A 53 3.64 10.16 14.15
N LEU A 54 2.68 10.81 14.82
CA LEU A 54 1.27 10.38 14.80
C LEU A 54 0.68 10.46 13.39
N ALA A 55 0.97 11.51 12.62
CA ALA A 55 0.51 11.64 11.24
C ALA A 55 1.08 10.53 10.33
N PHE A 56 2.36 10.19 10.48
CA PHE A 56 2.94 9.06 9.74
C PHE A 56 2.34 7.72 10.15
N LEU A 57 2.06 7.51 11.45
CA LEU A 57 1.38 6.30 11.92
C LEU A 57 -0.02 6.17 11.31
N ASP A 58 -0.81 7.25 11.30
CA ASP A 58 -2.14 7.25 10.69
C ASP A 58 -2.06 6.90 9.19
N MET A 59 -1.11 7.50 8.47
CA MET A 59 -0.86 7.18 7.07
C MET A 59 -0.49 5.71 6.85
N ALA A 60 0.33 5.13 7.73
CA ALA A 60 0.67 3.70 7.67
C ALA A 60 -0.58 2.83 7.85
N VAL A 61 -1.42 3.15 8.84
CA VAL A 61 -2.66 2.43 9.15
C VAL A 61 -3.63 2.44 7.96
N VAL A 62 -3.85 3.60 7.35
CA VAL A 62 -4.70 3.71 6.15
C VAL A 62 -4.19 2.83 5.01
N ASN A 63 -2.87 2.78 4.80
CA ASN A 63 -2.29 1.94 3.74
C ASN A 63 -2.32 0.45 4.07
N VAL A 64 -2.29 0.06 5.34
CA VAL A 64 -2.57 -1.33 5.75
C VAL A 64 -3.98 -1.74 5.35
N PHE A 65 -4.99 -0.90 5.55
CA PHE A 65 -6.35 -1.19 5.11
C PHE A 65 -6.45 -1.31 3.59
N ARG A 66 -5.85 -0.37 2.84
CA ARG A 66 -5.79 -0.44 1.37
C ARG A 66 -5.10 -1.71 0.86
N LEU A 67 -4.04 -2.15 1.54
CA LEU A 67 -3.34 -3.40 1.21
C LEU A 67 -4.21 -4.63 1.49
N ARG A 68 -4.98 -4.62 2.58
CA ARG A 68 -5.94 -5.69 2.88
C ARG A 68 -7.03 -5.78 1.82
N ASP A 69 -7.55 -4.65 1.37
CA ASP A 69 -8.56 -4.61 0.32
C ASP A 69 -8.00 -5.06 -1.03
N ALA A 70 -6.79 -4.61 -1.40
CA ALA A 70 -6.11 -5.10 -2.60
C ALA A 70 -5.88 -6.62 -2.57
N ARG A 71 -5.52 -7.18 -1.39
CA ARG A 71 -5.41 -8.64 -1.21
C ARG A 71 -6.75 -9.38 -1.27
N ARG A 72 -7.86 -8.73 -0.92
CA ARG A 72 -9.20 -9.30 -1.07
C ARG A 72 -9.61 -9.31 -2.54
N GLU A 73 -9.37 -8.22 -3.26
CA GLU A 73 -9.64 -8.11 -4.70
C GLU A 73 -8.85 -9.13 -5.52
N ILE A 74 -7.55 -9.32 -5.23
CA ILE A 74 -6.74 -10.37 -5.89
C ILE A 74 -7.33 -11.76 -5.66
N ARG A 75 -7.74 -12.07 -4.42
CA ARG A 75 -8.33 -13.38 -4.10
C ARG A 75 -9.68 -13.59 -4.76
N ALA A 76 -10.50 -12.55 -4.88
CA ALA A 76 -11.76 -12.62 -5.60
C ALA A 76 -11.52 -12.86 -7.11
N PHE A 77 -10.53 -12.16 -7.69
CA PHE A 77 -10.11 -12.37 -9.07
C PHE A 77 -9.61 -13.80 -9.32
N GLU A 78 -8.77 -14.33 -8.44
CA GLU A 78 -8.28 -15.73 -8.55
C GLU A 78 -9.40 -16.77 -8.37
N ALA A 79 -10.43 -16.46 -7.58
CA ALA A 79 -11.59 -17.34 -7.41
C ALA A 79 -12.48 -17.40 -8.67
N GLU A 80 -12.52 -16.32 -9.46
CA GLU A 80 -13.33 -16.22 -10.68
C GLU A 80 -12.60 -16.74 -11.93
N TYR A 81 -11.31 -16.40 -12.08
CA TYR A 81 -10.53 -16.69 -13.30
C TYR A 81 -9.53 -17.84 -13.16
N GLY A 82 -9.38 -18.41 -11.96
CA GLY A 82 -8.45 -19.48 -11.64
C GLY A 82 -7.19 -19.02 -10.91
N THR A 83 -6.59 -19.94 -10.15
CA THR A 83 -5.34 -19.68 -9.43
C THR A 83 -4.24 -19.27 -10.40
N ASP A 84 -3.50 -18.21 -10.05
CA ASP A 84 -2.46 -17.61 -10.91
C ASP A 84 -2.93 -17.03 -12.26
N ALA A 85 -4.23 -16.78 -12.44
CA ALA A 85 -4.75 -16.10 -13.63
C ALA A 85 -3.99 -14.79 -13.91
N GLY A 86 -3.46 -14.66 -15.13
CA GLY A 86 -2.73 -13.46 -15.59
C GLY A 86 -1.32 -13.27 -15.01
N ARG A 87 -0.75 -14.25 -14.30
CA ARG A 87 0.64 -14.19 -13.80
C ARG A 87 1.61 -14.24 -14.98
N ARG A 88 2.60 -13.35 -15.00
CA ARG A 88 3.75 -13.42 -15.92
C ARG A 88 4.87 -14.19 -15.22
N ASP A 89 5.24 -15.34 -15.78
CA ASP A 89 6.52 -16.01 -15.51
C ASP A 89 7.68 -15.27 -16.21
#